data_AF-A0A268KD00-F1
#
_entry.id   AF-A0A268KD00-F1
#
_cell.length_a   1.000
_cell.length_b   1.000
_cell.length_c   1.000
_cell.angle_alpha   90.00
_cell.angle_beta   90.00
_cell.angle_gamma   90.00
#
_symmetry.space_group_name_H-M   'P 1'
#
loop_
_entity.id
_entity.type
_entity.pdbx_description
1 polymer ?
#
loop_
_entity_poly.entity_id
_entity_poly.type
_entity_poly.pdbx_seq_one_letter_code
_entity_poly.pdbx_strand_id
1 'polypeptide(L)'
;MSIISVVCVPKGIAMTADSRLIGTYTRDNGVVERFTFSDNAQKIFLIRNSTVGVSFCGDALMEGRTVADFLHELMCPSGMLGHLFLKKTIS
;
A
#
# COMPACT_ATOMS: atom_id res chain seq x y z
N MET A 1 5.86 -5.10 -9.32
CA MET A 1 4.69 -5.93 -9.72
C MET A 1 4.04 -6.45 -8.46
N SER A 2 2.71 -6.34 -8.34
CA SER A 2 1.95 -6.69 -7.14
C SER A 2 0.72 -7.49 -7.52
N ILE A 3 0.25 -8.35 -6.62
CA ILE A 3 -1.03 -9.07 -6.76
C ILE A 3 -1.99 -8.45 -5.75
N ILE A 4 -3.16 -8.05 -6.22
CA ILE A 4 -4.26 -7.54 -5.39
C ILE A 4 -5.51 -8.31 -5.80
N SER A 5 -6.27 -8.78 -4.82
CA SER A 5 -7.56 -9.44 -5.03
C SER A 5 -8.63 -8.77 -4.18
N VAL A 6 -9.79 -8.55 -4.80
CA VAL A 6 -10.96 -7.93 -4.17
C VAL A 6 -12.18 -8.77 -4.48
N VAL A 7 -12.93 -9.13 -3.45
CA VAL A 7 -14.19 -9.86 -3.57
C VAL A 7 -15.30 -9.06 -2.90
N CYS A 8 -16.35 -8.77 -3.66
CA CYS A 8 -17.53 -8.09 -3.17
C CYS A 8 -18.65 -9.11 -2.91
N VAL A 9 -19.17 -9.12 -1.69
CA VAL A 9 -20.30 -9.96 -1.27
C VAL A 9 -21.42 -9.06 -0.71
N PRO A 10 -22.67 -9.54 -0.59
CA PRO A 10 -23.77 -8.70 -0.12
C PRO A 10 -23.55 -8.03 1.24
N LYS A 11 -22.70 -8.63 2.10
CA LYS A 11 -22.38 -8.11 3.43
C LYS A 11 -21.16 -7.18 3.49
N GLY A 12 -20.43 -7.00 2.39
CA GLY A 12 -19.24 -6.14 2.36
C GLY A 12 -18.18 -6.55 1.35
N ILE A 13 -16.98 -6.02 1.53
CA ILE A 13 -15.86 -6.18 0.60
C ILE A 13 -14.68 -6.82 1.36
N ALA A 14 -14.10 -7.86 0.78
CA ALA A 14 -12.84 -8.46 1.24
C ALA A 14 -11.72 -8.07 0.28
N MET A 15 -10.60 -7.60 0.81
CA MET A 15 -9.44 -7.17 0.03
C MET A 15 -8.18 -7.88 0.55
N THR A 16 -7.30 -8.31 -0.36
CA THR A 16 -6.00 -8.88 -0.02
C THR A 16 -4.95 -8.46 -1.05
N ALA A 17 -3.70 -8.36 -0.63
CA ALA A 17 -2.58 -7.96 -1.47
C ALA A 17 -1.30 -8.70 -1.05
N ASP A 18 -0.41 -8.95 -2.00
CA ASP A 18 0.90 -9.52 -1.68
C ASP A 18 1.78 -8.49 -0.94
N SER A 19 2.58 -8.96 0.01
CA SER A 19 3.37 -8.09 0.89
C SER A 19 4.74 -7.69 0.31
N ARG A 20 5.08 -8.10 -0.92
CA ARG A 20 6.40 -7.83 -1.50
C ARG A 20 6.48 -6.44 -2.11
N LEU A 21 7.50 -5.67 -1.73
CA LEU A 21 7.95 -4.49 -2.46
C LEU A 21 9.18 -4.87 -3.28
N ILE A 22 9.08 -4.73 -4.59
CA ILE A 22 10.16 -5.04 -5.53
C ILE A 22 10.75 -3.73 -6.05
N GLY A 23 12.04 -3.54 -5.83
CA GLY A 23 12.82 -2.47 -6.45
C GLY A 23 13.33 -2.89 -7.81
N THR A 24 13.61 -1.90 -8.66
CA THR A 24 14.33 -2.12 -9.92
C THR A 24 15.59 -1.28 -9.93
N TYR A 25 16.69 -1.86 -10.37
CA TYR A 25 17.95 -1.18 -10.58
C TYR A 25 18.38 -1.41 -12.03
N THR A 26 18.63 -0.31 -12.74
CA THR A 26 19.18 -0.37 -14.10
C THR A 26 20.69 -0.30 -14.00
N ARG A 27 21.37 -1.38 -14.39
CA ARG A 27 22.83 -1.40 -14.49
C ARG A 27 23.31 -0.53 -15.65
N ASP A 28 24.57 -0.12 -15.61
CA ASP A 28 25.21 0.71 -16.63
C ASP A 28 25.15 0.10 -18.05
N ASN A 29 25.00 -1.23 -18.14
CA ASN A 29 24.84 -1.95 -19.41
C ASN A 29 23.38 -2.02 -19.92
N GLY A 30 22.46 -1.28 -19.29
CA GLY A 30 21.03 -1.25 -19.64
C GLY A 30 20.22 -2.44 -19.14
N VAL A 31 20.84 -3.39 -18.42
CA VAL A 31 20.11 -4.52 -17.83
C VAL A 31 19.32 -4.07 -16.61
N VAL A 32 18.02 -4.31 -16.63
CA VAL A 32 17.13 -4.03 -15.49
C VAL A 32 17.09 -5.26 -14.58
N GLU A 33 17.67 -5.13 -13.40
CA GLU A 33 17.58 -6.14 -12.35
C GLU A 33 16.46 -5.81 -11.36
N ARG A 34 15.84 -6.86 -10.84
CA ARG A 34 14.75 -6.78 -9.87
C ARG A 34 15.23 -7.38 -8.56
N PHE A 35 15.00 -6.70 -7.46
CA PHE A 35 15.33 -7.21 -6.13
C PHE A 35 14.18 -6.96 -5.16
N THR A 36 14.01 -7.85 -4.19
CA THR A 36 13.04 -7.66 -3.12
C THR A 36 13.58 -6.61 -2.16
N PHE A 37 12.91 -5.46 -2.08
CA PHE A 37 13.24 -4.41 -1.13
C PHE A 37 12.65 -4.71 0.25
N SER A 38 11.43 -5.25 0.29
CA SER A 38 10.74 -5.67 1.52
C SER A 38 9.73 -6.76 1.20
N ASP A 39 9.44 -7.61 2.18
CA ASP A 39 8.39 -8.64 2.16
C ASP A 39 7.23 -8.33 3.12
N ASN A 40 7.16 -7.11 3.66
CA ASN A 40 6.12 -6.64 4.57
C ASN A 40 5.55 -5.27 4.17
N ALA A 41 5.42 -5.02 2.87
CA ALA A 41 4.86 -3.79 2.36
C ALA A 41 3.34 -3.76 2.53
N GLN A 42 2.84 -2.70 3.17
CA GLN A 42 1.41 -2.44 3.29
C GLN A 42 0.88 -1.86 1.97
N LYS A 43 -0.01 -2.61 1.32
CA LYS A 43 -0.65 -2.21 0.05
C LYS A 43 -2.15 -1.93 0.15
N ILE A 44 -2.72 -2.11 1.35
CA ILE A 44 -4.14 -1.92 1.65
C ILE A 44 -4.26 -0.93 2.80
N PHE A 45 -5.09 0.08 2.61
CA PHE A 45 -5.44 1.10 3.60
C PHE A 45 -6.94 1.18 3.76
N LEU A 46 -7.36 1.41 5.01
CA LEU A 46 -8.74 1.72 5.36
C LEU A 46 -8.79 3.18 5.82
N ILE A 47 -9.68 3.97 5.22
CA ILE A 47 -9.84 5.39 5.53
C ILE A 47 -11.30 5.70 5.90
N ARG A 48 -11.56 6.91 6.40
CA ARG A 48 -12.89 7.36 6.87
C ARG A 48 -13.54 6.35 7.83
N ASN A 49 -12.86 6.03 8.93
CA ASN A 49 -13.32 5.04 9.92
C ASN A 49 -13.69 3.69 9.28
N SER A 50 -12.85 3.22 8.35
CA SER A 50 -12.99 1.93 7.66
C SER A 50 -14.20 1.80 6.72
N THR A 51 -14.80 2.91 6.30
CA THR A 51 -15.89 2.91 5.31
C THR A 51 -15.39 2.85 3.86
N VAL A 52 -14.12 3.20 3.63
CA VAL A 52 -13.49 3.17 2.31
C VAL A 52 -12.18 2.38 2.40
N GLY A 53 -12.05 1.37 1.54
CA GLY A 53 -10.82 0.60 1.36
C GLY A 53 -10.09 1.02 0.09
N VAL A 54 -8.78 1.25 0.20
CA VAL A 54 -7.90 1.62 -0.91
C VAL A 54 -6.80 0.59 -1.02
N SER A 55 -6.56 0.08 -2.21
CA SER A 55 -5.37 -0.70 -2.53
C SER A 55 -4.59 -0.04 -3.64
N PHE A 56 -3.27 -0.19 -3.62
CA PHE A 56 -2.40 0.39 -4.65
C PHE A 56 -1.37 -0.62 -5.15
N CYS A 57 -1.07 -0.53 -6.44
CA CYS A 57 0.03 -1.24 -7.08
C CYS A 57 0.77 -0.28 -8.00
N GLY A 58 2.09 -0.44 -8.09
CA GLY A 58 2.96 0.47 -8.83
C GLY A 58 4.17 0.88 -8.01
N ASP A 59 4.81 1.97 -8.41
CA ASP A 59 5.89 2.57 -7.63
C ASP A 59 5.35 3.05 -6.28
N ALA A 60 5.92 2.51 -5.21
CA ALA A 60 5.52 2.84 -3.84
C ALA A 60 5.96 4.25 -3.42
N LEU A 61 6.80 4.89 -4.25
CA LEU A 61 7.31 6.24 -4.06
C LEU A 61 6.80 7.14 -5.19
N MET A 62 6.08 8.19 -4.83
CA MET A 62 5.73 9.30 -5.72
C MET A 62 6.39 10.56 -5.16
N GLU A 63 7.15 11.30 -5.97
CA GLU A 63 7.77 12.56 -5.54
C GLU A 63 8.59 12.47 -4.22
N GLY A 64 9.24 11.33 -3.98
CA GLY A 64 10.03 11.08 -2.75
C GLY A 64 9.21 10.75 -1.50
N ARG A 65 7.88 10.66 -1.61
CA ARG A 65 6.97 10.29 -0.52
C ARG A 65 6.31 8.95 -0.81
N THR A 66 5.88 8.25 0.22
CA THR A 66 5.16 6.98 0.02
C THR A 66 3.72 7.26 -0.41
N VAL A 67 3.11 6.34 -1.17
CA VAL A 67 1.68 6.41 -1.50
C VAL A 67 0.81 6.50 -0.24
N ALA A 68 1.25 5.89 0.87
CA ALA A 68 0.58 5.99 2.16
C ALA A 68 0.51 7.44 2.67
N ASP A 69 1.61 8.19 2.56
CA ASP A 69 1.70 9.58 2.99
C ASP A 69 0.74 10.48 2.21
N PHE A 70 0.59 10.25 0.90
CA PHE A 70 -0.37 10.98 0.07
C PHE A 70 -1.81 10.65 0.43
N LEU A 71 -2.13 9.37 0.63
CA LEU A 71 -3.47 8.93 1.00
C LEU A 71 -3.89 9.50 2.37
N HIS A 72 -2.95 9.60 3.31
CA HIS A 72 -3.19 10.23 4.59
C HIS A 72 -3.47 11.73 4.47
N GLU A 73 -2.68 12.46 3.70
CA GLU A 73 -2.84 13.91 3.55
C GLU A 73 -4.12 14.29 2.78
N LEU A 74 -4.40 13.63 1.66
CA LEU A 74 -5.58 13.91 0.84
C LEU A 74 -6.90 13.67 1.58
N MET A 75 -6.91 12.67 2.47
CA MET A 75 -8.15 12.14 3.06
C MET A 75 -8.36 12.55 4.52
N CYS A 76 -7.41 13.29 5.12
CA CYS A 76 -7.52 13.84 6.47
C CYS A 76 -7.18 15.35 6.48
N PRO A 77 -8.04 16.25 5.95
CA PRO A 77 -7.73 17.67 5.79
C PRO A 77 -7.72 18.46 7.12
N SER A 78 -7.95 17.79 8.25
CA SER A 78 -8.10 18.43 9.55
C SER A 78 -7.60 17.52 10.68
N GLY A 79 -6.33 17.69 11.04
CA GLY A 79 -5.86 17.61 12.43
C GLY A 79 -6.15 16.35 13.24
N MET A 80 -6.14 15.15 12.66
CA MET A 80 -6.17 13.91 13.44
C MET A 80 -4.84 13.17 13.33
N LEU A 81 -3.88 13.63 14.14
CA LEU A 81 -2.72 12.83 14.54
C LEU A 81 -3.25 11.55 15.17
N GLY A 82 -3.24 10.46 14.41
CA GLY A 82 -3.76 9.17 14.86
C GLY A 82 -2.79 8.07 14.49
N HIS A 83 -1.85 7.82 15.40
CA HIS A 83 -1.13 6.55 15.53
C HIS A 83 -1.93 5.36 14.99
N LEU A 84 -1.55 4.81 13.84
CA LEU A 84 -1.92 3.44 13.48
C LEU A 84 -0.82 2.76 12.69
N PHE A 85 0.42 2.95 13.15
CA PHE A 85 1.42 1.89 13.09
C PHE A 85 0.97 0.82 14.10
N LEU A 86 0.78 -0.42 13.66
CA LEU A 86 0.37 -1.59 14.45
C LEU A 86 -1.02 -1.55 15.11
N LYS A 87 -2.03 -2.08 14.42
CA LYS A 87 -2.87 -3.08 15.08
C LYS A 87 -3.48 -4.05 14.08
N LYS A 88 -3.38 -5.33 14.45
CA LYS A 88 -4.01 -6.50 13.84
C LYS A 88 -3.26 -7.15 12.68
N THR A 89 -2.10 -7.69 13.04
CA THR A 89 -1.81 -9.10 12.74
C THR A 89 -3.09 -9.92 12.87
N ILE A 90 -3.33 -10.69 11.83
CA ILE A 90 -4.27 -11.80 11.68
C ILE A 90 -4.38 -12.58 13.01
N SER A 91 -5.64 -12.92 13.34
CA SER A 91 -6.15 -13.84 14.37
C SER A 91 -5.21 -14.39 15.44
#